data_AF-A0AAW5LST4-F1
#
_entry.id   AF-A0AAW5LST4-F1
#
_cell.length_a   1.000
_cell.length_b   1.000
_cell.length_c   1.000
_cell.angle_alpha   90.00
_cell.angle_beta   90.00
_cell.angle_gamma   90.00
#
_symmetry.space_group_name_H-M   'P 1'
#
loop_
_entity.id
_entity.type
_entity.pdbx_description
1 polymer ?
#
loop_
_entity_poly.entity_id
_entity_poly.type
_entity_poly.pdbx_seq_one_letter_code
_entity_poly.pdbx_strand_id
1 'polypeptide(L)'
;MQSEFQKIFQEIQADPDNESFTKQAIKPLYYASSSARINIIGQATGRIAQEKMKFWDDPSGDRLRTWLGVSRDVFYYFVKN
;
A
#
# COMPACT_ATOMS: atom_id res chain seq x y z
N MET A 1 4.51 21.73 -4.74
CA MET A 1 3.18 21.36 -4.22
C MET A 1 3.23 19.90 -3.81
N GLN A 2 2.72 19.55 -2.64
CA GLN A 2 2.56 18.13 -2.27
C GLN A 2 1.51 17.49 -3.19
N SER A 3 1.75 16.25 -3.61
CA SER A 3 0.74 15.51 -4.37
C SER A 3 -0.50 15.28 -3.50
N GLU A 4 -1.67 15.13 -4.11
CA GLU A 4 -2.92 14.86 -3.37
C GLU A 4 -2.80 13.57 -2.54
N PHE A 5 -2.10 12.56 -3.06
CA PHE A 5 -1.81 11.34 -2.30
C PHE A 5 -0.96 11.61 -1.05
N GLN A 6 -0.02 12.56 -1.09
CA GLN A 6 0.77 12.89 0.09
C GLN A 6 -0.06 13.60 1.17
N LYS A 7 -1.08 14.38 0.78
CA LYS A 7 -2.03 14.95 1.74
C LYS A 7 -2.88 13.87 2.40
N ILE A 8 -3.45 12.95 1.60
CA ILE A 8 -4.21 11.80 2.11
C ILE A 8 -3.36 10.98 3.09
N PHE A 9 -2.07 10.77 2.79
CA PHE A 9 -1.15 10.10 3.72
C PHE A 9 -1.14 10.77 5.10
N GLN A 10 -1.01 12.10 5.12
CA GLN A 10 -0.95 12.89 6.35
C GLN A 10 -2.30 12.90 7.07
N GLU A 11 -3.40 12.99 6.32
CA GLU A 11 -4.76 12.94 6.87
C GLU A 11 -5.04 11.60 7.55
N ILE A 12 -4.63 10.48 6.95
CA ILE A 12 -4.73 9.15 7.60
C ILE A 12 -3.94 9.13 8.90
N GLN A 13 -2.72 9.68 8.93
CA GLN A 13 -1.91 9.73 10.15
C GLN A 13 -2.49 10.64 11.24
N ALA A 14 -3.18 11.71 10.85
CA ALA A 14 -3.76 12.71 11.74
C ALA A 14 -5.17 12.33 12.24
N ASP A 15 -5.80 11.33 11.63
CA ASP A 15 -7.11 10.85 12.05
C ASP A 15 -7.08 10.38 13.52
N PRO A 16 -8.03 10.81 14.37
CA PRO A 16 -8.10 10.41 15.78
C PRO A 16 -8.10 8.89 16.00
N ASP A 17 -8.73 8.12 15.11
CA ASP A 17 -8.76 6.65 15.23
C ASP A 17 -7.38 6.03 14.99
N ASN A 18 -6.48 6.75 14.30
CA ASN A 18 -5.12 6.33 14.02
C ASN A 18 -4.08 6.83 15.02
N GLU A 19 -4.47 7.58 16.06
CA GLU A 19 -3.54 8.16 17.03
C GLU A 19 -2.61 7.11 17.64
N SER A 20 -3.16 5.94 17.99
CA SER A 20 -2.40 4.84 18.60
C SER A 20 -1.33 4.26 17.65
N PHE A 21 -1.62 4.19 16.35
CA PHE A 21 -0.69 3.71 15.33
C PHE A 21 0.39 4.77 15.06
N THR A 22 -0.01 6.03 14.91
CA THR A 22 0.91 7.15 14.67
C THR A 22 1.92 7.31 15.81
N LYS A 23 1.49 7.18 17.08
CA LYS A 23 2.37 7.17 18.26
C LYS A 23 3.41 6.04 18.23
N GLN A 24 3.06 4.90 17.64
CA GLN A 24 3.96 3.76 17.44
C GLN A 24 4.81 3.87 16.17
N ALA A 25 4.78 5.02 15.49
CA ALA A 25 5.42 5.24 14.19
C ALA A 25 4.97 4.27 13.08
N ILE A 26 3.80 3.66 13.23
CA ILE A 26 3.15 2.81 12.23
C ILE A 26 2.58 3.74 11.16
N LYS A 27 3.15 3.67 9.95
CA LYS A 27 2.75 4.51 8.81
C LYS A 27 1.66 3.85 7.96
N PRO A 28 0.79 4.63 7.30
CA PRO A 28 -0.10 4.10 6.27
C PRO A 28 0.69 3.33 5.22
N LEU A 29 0.27 2.10 4.91
CA LEU A 29 0.90 1.28 3.87
C LEU A 29 0.04 1.26 2.62
N TYR A 30 0.39 2.07 1.63
CA TYR A 30 -0.24 2.02 0.31
C TYR A 30 0.69 2.53 -0.79
N TYR A 31 0.30 2.26 -2.03
CA TYR A 31 0.81 2.92 -3.23
C TYR A 31 -0.39 3.46 -4.00
N ALA A 32 -0.26 4.67 -4.54
CA ALA A 32 -1.30 5.30 -5.35
C ALA A 32 -0.69 6.05 -6.52
N SER A 33 -1.35 5.96 -7.66
CA SER A 33 -1.03 6.70 -8.88
C SER A 33 -2.32 7.22 -9.49
N SER A 34 -2.30 8.45 -10.00
CA SER A 34 -3.44 9.04 -10.71
C SER A 34 -3.73 8.33 -12.04
N SER A 35 -2.77 7.56 -12.57
CA SER A 35 -2.94 6.73 -13.77
C SER A 35 -3.43 5.30 -13.47
N ALA A 36 -3.62 4.94 -12.19
CA ALA A 36 -4.07 3.62 -11.82
C ALA A 36 -5.48 3.35 -12.38
N ARG A 37 -5.65 2.20 -13.04
CA ARG A 37 -6.93 1.75 -13.59
C ARG A 37 -7.65 0.74 -12.70
N ILE A 38 -6.92 0.14 -11.77
CA ILE A 38 -7.41 -0.90 -10.87
C ILE A 38 -6.96 -0.50 -9.47
N ASN A 39 -7.89 -0.51 -8.52
CA ASN A 39 -7.61 -0.33 -7.11
C ASN A 39 -7.73 -1.68 -6.40
N ILE A 40 -6.71 -2.07 -5.63
CA ILE A 40 -6.69 -3.32 -4.87
C ILE A 40 -6.61 -2.96 -3.40
N ILE A 41 -7.65 -3.28 -2.65
CA ILE A 41 -7.73 -3.05 -1.21
C ILE A 41 -7.69 -4.40 -0.51
N GLY A 42 -6.70 -4.59 0.37
CA GLY A 42 -6.56 -5.75 1.22
C GLY A 42 -6.97 -5.47 2.66
N GLN A 43 -7.16 -6.51 3.45
CA GLN A 43 -7.30 -6.38 4.90
C GLN A 43 -5.94 -6.04 5.54
N ALA A 44 -6.00 -5.49 6.76
CA ALA A 44 -4.88 -4.96 7.54
C ALA A 44 -3.59 -5.80 7.45
N THR A 45 -2.47 -5.08 7.40
CA THR A 45 -1.14 -5.64 7.16
C THR A 45 -0.67 -6.46 8.35
N GLY A 46 -0.09 -7.63 8.07
CA GLY A 46 0.70 -8.33 9.07
C GLY A 46 1.92 -7.49 9.46
N ARG A 47 2.42 -7.66 10.69
CA ARG A 47 3.58 -6.93 11.24
C ARG A 47 4.78 -6.86 10.28
N ILE A 48 5.07 -7.93 9.55
CA ILE A 48 6.19 -8.02 8.61
C ILE A 48 6.03 -7.06 7.41
N ALA A 49 4.82 -6.95 6.86
CA ALA A 49 4.54 -6.05 5.74
C ALA A 49 4.66 -4.58 6.18
N GLN A 50 4.24 -4.31 7.42
CA GLN A 50 4.38 -3.00 8.07
C GLN A 50 5.85 -2.60 8.24
N GLU A 51 6.70 -3.50 8.76
CA GLU A 51 8.13 -3.24 8.95
C GLU A 51 8.88 -3.07 7.62
N LYS A 52 8.53 -3.86 6.60
CA LYS A 52 9.18 -3.80 5.28
C LYS A 52 8.66 -2.67 4.38
N MET A 53 7.55 -2.01 4.77
CA MET A 53 6.82 -1.05 3.94
C MET A 53 6.54 -1.55 2.52
N LYS A 54 6.23 -2.85 2.40
CA LYS A 54 5.98 -3.49 1.12
C LYS A 54 4.68 -4.30 1.16
N PHE A 55 3.69 -3.80 0.45
CA PHE A 55 2.36 -4.42 0.32
C PHE A 55 2.46 -5.72 -0.49
N TRP A 56 1.70 -6.74 -0.08
CA TRP A 56 1.58 -8.02 -0.78
C TRP A 56 2.91 -8.76 -1.02
N ASP A 57 3.90 -8.58 -0.13
CA ASP A 57 5.18 -9.30 -0.17
C ASP A 57 5.21 -10.52 0.77
N ASP A 58 4.18 -11.34 0.66
CA ASP A 58 3.94 -12.53 1.47
C ASP A 58 3.20 -13.61 0.63
N PRO A 59 2.93 -14.82 1.17
CA PRO A 59 2.23 -15.87 0.44
C PRO A 59 0.80 -15.49 -0.02
N SER A 60 0.15 -14.51 0.62
CA SER A 60 -1.14 -14.01 0.15
C SER A 60 -0.99 -13.15 -1.11
N GLY A 61 0.09 -12.38 -1.19
CA GLY A 61 0.47 -11.66 -2.39
C GLY A 61 0.85 -12.57 -3.55
N ASP A 62 1.48 -13.72 -3.28
CA ASP A 62 1.75 -14.73 -4.32
C ASP A 62 0.45 -15.24 -4.93
N ARG A 63 -0.53 -15.59 -4.09
CA ARG A 63 -1.87 -16.00 -4.57
C ARG A 63 -2.57 -14.90 -5.35
N LEU A 64 -2.53 -13.66 -4.86
CA LEU A 64 -3.11 -12.52 -5.57
C LEU A 64 -2.52 -12.37 -6.97
N ARG A 65 -1.20 -12.46 -7.11
CA ARG A 65 -0.51 -12.39 -8.41
C ARG A 65 -0.91 -13.55 -9.33
N THR A 66 -1.06 -14.76 -8.78
CA THR A 66 -1.59 -15.91 -9.55
C THR A 66 -3.00 -15.64 -10.06
N TRP A 67 -3.91 -15.10 -9.24
CA TRP A 67 -5.28 -14.78 -9.66
C TRP A 67 -5.34 -13.68 -10.72
N LEU A 68 -4.48 -12.68 -10.60
CA LEU A 68 -4.38 -11.59 -11.57
C LEU A 68 -3.67 -12.04 -12.87
N GLY A 69 -2.99 -13.19 -12.86
CA GLY A 69 -2.20 -13.66 -14.01
C GLY A 69 -0.99 -12.79 -14.32
N VAL A 70 -0.40 -12.13 -13.32
CA VAL A 70 0.72 -11.20 -13.51
C VAL A 70 1.98 -11.67 -12.78
N SER A 71 3.15 -11.35 -13.33
CA SER A 71 4.42 -11.59 -12.66
C SER A 71 4.62 -10.60 -11.50
N ARG A 72 5.56 -10.92 -10.60
CA ARG A 72 5.98 -10.01 -9.52
C ARG A 72 6.49 -8.67 -10.05
N ASP A 73 7.25 -8.70 -11.14
CA ASP A 73 7.80 -7.47 -11.73
C ASP A 73 6.71 -6.61 -12.34
N VAL A 74 5.73 -7.22 -13.02
CA VAL A 74 4.57 -6.49 -13.52
C VAL A 74 3.78 -5.87 -12.37
N PHE A 75 3.66 -6.58 -11.25
CA PHE A 75 2.91 -6.10 -10.09
C PHE A 75 3.56 -4.90 -9.38
N TYR A 76 4.89 -4.84 -9.28
CA TYR A 76 5.60 -3.78 -8.52
C TYR A 76 6.24 -2.68 -9.35
N TYR A 77 6.63 -2.96 -10.60
CA TYR A 77 7.49 -2.07 -11.38
C TYR A 77 6.91 -1.65 -12.72
N PHE A 78 5.76 -2.19 -13.11
CA PHE A 78 5.17 -1.83 -14.40
C PHE A 78 4.72 -0.37 -14.41
N VAL A 79 5.45 0.45 -15.16
CA VAL A 79 5.06 1.80 -15.53
C VAL A 79 4.84 1.76 -17.05
N LYS A 80 3.63 2.11 -17.50
CA LYS A 80 3.42 2.38 -18.93
C LYS A 80 4.22 3.64 -19.28
N ASN A 81 5.16 3.49 -20.21
CA ASN A 81 5.73 4.63 -20.93
C ASN A 81 4.62 5.45 -21.59
#